data_AF-A0A8B8FLH1-F1
#
_entry.id   AF-A0A8B8FLH1-F1
#
_cell.length_a   1.000
_cell.length_b   1.000
_cell.length_c   1.000
_cell.angle_alpha   90.00
_cell.angle_beta   90.00
_cell.angle_gamma   90.00
#
_symmetry.space_group_name_H-M   'P 1'
#
loop_
_entity.id
_entity.type
_entity.pdbx_description
1 polymer ?
#
loop_
_entity_poly.entity_id
_entity_poly.type
_entity_poly.pdbx_seq_one_letter_code
_entity_poly.pdbx_strand_id
1 'polypeptide(L)'
;MAKIISERLHFIRNHQKQLHADDYVHLRDAVNNNANINTNNVEQQVILPSSFTGSPHYMHEKNQDAMTYVRKFSRPDLFITFTCNPEWPEIKNELFQDQKSFDRDDIISRVFHLKLKNVEWQKRGLPDCHILLWLQVKIQPDEIDKIISAEIPNKDKDPILYEIVCKNMIHGPYGELNIRSPCMNNGKCSKKYTHKLVKDTQTGDDGYPTYRRRSPDDGDYTAILKVRGQTEIVVDNRWVVPLLLNYVQGPTSFESLKAFDGVIHATFKATCFALGLLENDEQWKNALAEATL
;
A
#
# COMPACT_ATOMS: atom_id res chain seq x y z
N MET A 1 -19.98 6.13 10.02
CA MET A 1 -18.54 6.50 10.11
C MET A 1 -18.33 8.00 10.32
N ALA A 2 -18.79 8.88 9.42
CA ALA A 2 -18.59 10.35 9.55
C ALA A 2 -19.07 10.95 10.89
N LYS A 3 -20.27 10.56 11.37
CA LYS A 3 -20.84 11.06 12.64
C LYS A 3 -19.93 10.76 13.85
N ILE A 4 -19.44 9.52 13.96
CA ILE A 4 -18.51 9.07 15.01
C ILE A 4 -17.18 9.85 14.97
N ILE A 5 -16.64 10.11 13.76
CA ILE A 5 -15.41 10.91 13.62
C ILE A 5 -15.67 12.36 14.03
N SER A 6 -16.83 12.91 13.70
CA SER A 6 -17.26 14.26 14.13
C SER A 6 -17.38 14.35 15.67
N GLU A 7 -17.97 13.33 16.31
CA GLU A 7 -18.09 13.24 17.77
C GLU A 7 -16.72 13.07 18.45
N ARG A 8 -15.80 12.27 17.89
CA ARG A 8 -14.40 12.15 18.33
C ARG A 8 -13.65 13.49 18.27
N LEU A 9 -13.73 14.19 17.14
CA LEU A 9 -13.09 15.50 16.97
C LEU A 9 -13.70 16.56 17.90
N HIS A 10 -15.01 16.50 18.16
CA HIS A 10 -15.69 17.38 19.11
C HIS A 10 -15.25 17.11 20.56
N PHE A 11 -15.12 15.83 20.95
CA PHE A 11 -14.58 15.46 22.27
C PHE A 11 -13.15 15.99 22.45
N ILE A 12 -12.24 15.70 21.50
CA ILE A 12 -10.83 16.11 21.60
C ILE A 12 -10.71 17.65 21.65
N ARG A 13 -11.49 18.39 20.85
CA ARG A 13 -11.55 19.86 20.90
C ARG A 13 -11.94 20.39 22.27
N ASN A 14 -12.90 19.76 22.95
CA ASN A 14 -13.44 20.27 24.21
C ASN A 14 -12.63 19.84 25.45
N HIS A 15 -11.78 18.82 25.36
CA HIS A 15 -11.06 18.23 26.51
C HIS A 15 -9.52 18.40 26.45
N GLN A 16 -9.02 19.36 25.66
CA GLN A 16 -7.58 19.62 25.47
C GLN A 16 -6.75 19.68 26.77
N LYS A 17 -7.26 20.32 27.82
CA LYS A 17 -6.58 20.41 29.13
C LYS A 17 -6.44 19.07 29.85
N GLN A 18 -7.38 18.14 29.64
CA GLN A 18 -7.30 16.79 30.20
C GLN A 18 -6.37 15.89 29.39
N LEU A 19 -6.15 16.22 28.12
CA LEU A 19 -5.22 15.52 27.21
C LEU A 19 -3.78 16.09 27.27
N HIS A 20 -3.48 16.91 28.28
CA HIS A 20 -2.17 17.55 28.46
C HIS A 20 -1.70 18.35 27.22
N ALA A 21 -2.65 18.92 26.46
CA ALA A 21 -2.35 19.63 25.21
C ALA A 21 -1.36 20.79 25.38
N ASP A 22 -1.34 21.40 26.56
CA ASP A 22 -0.48 22.55 26.88
C ASP A 22 1.00 22.17 27.06
N ASP A 23 1.31 20.88 27.32
CA ASP A 23 2.69 20.39 27.54
C ASP A 23 3.45 20.14 26.22
N TYR A 24 2.77 20.08 25.07
CA TYR A 24 3.39 19.85 23.75
C TYR A 24 4.03 21.11 23.13
N VAL A 25 4.72 21.92 23.94
CA VAL A 25 5.31 23.23 23.58
C VAL A 25 6.09 23.18 22.26
N HIS A 26 6.95 22.17 22.09
CA HIS A 26 7.80 22.01 20.90
C HIS A 26 7.00 21.84 19.59
N LEU A 27 5.80 21.29 19.64
CA LEU A 27 4.95 21.11 18.46
C LEU A 27 4.27 22.43 18.07
N ARG A 28 3.90 23.25 19.06
CA ARG A 28 3.30 24.57 18.86
C ARG A 28 4.27 25.50 18.14
N ASP A 29 5.55 25.47 18.51
CA ASP A 29 6.60 26.24 17.84
C ASP A 29 6.85 25.75 16.40
N ALA A 30 6.83 24.44 16.14
CA ALA A 30 6.96 23.87 14.80
C ALA A 30 5.79 24.23 13.86
N VAL A 31 4.57 24.34 14.40
CA VAL A 31 3.38 24.79 13.65
C VAL A 31 3.44 26.30 13.39
N ASN A 32 3.81 27.09 14.39
CA ASN A 32 3.93 28.56 14.26
C ASN A 32 5.00 28.97 13.25
N ASN A 33 6.16 28.29 13.22
CA ASN A 33 7.23 28.58 12.27
C ASN A 33 6.88 28.26 10.80
N ASN A 34 5.89 27.40 10.54
CA ASN A 34 5.44 27.04 9.19
C ASN A 34 4.30 27.96 8.67
N ALA A 35 3.78 28.87 9.49
CA ALA A 35 2.52 29.54 9.23
C ALA A 35 2.66 31.06 9.30
N ASN A 36 2.73 31.71 8.13
CA ASN A 36 2.55 33.16 7.96
C ASN A 36 1.09 33.56 8.29
N ILE A 37 0.73 33.54 9.57
CA ILE A 37 -0.63 33.81 10.05
C ILE A 37 -0.75 35.27 10.51
N ASN A 38 -1.63 36.00 9.82
CA ASN A 38 -2.17 37.27 10.32
C ASN A 38 -2.86 37.05 11.68
N THR A 39 -2.49 37.84 12.69
CA THR A 39 -2.84 37.67 14.11
C THR A 39 -4.32 37.84 14.47
N ASN A 40 -5.22 38.00 13.51
CA ASN A 40 -6.59 38.45 13.73
C ASN A 40 -7.65 37.34 13.74
N ASN A 41 -7.30 36.11 13.35
CA ASN A 41 -8.16 34.92 13.50
C ASN A 41 -7.43 33.87 14.34
N VAL A 42 -7.43 34.06 15.67
CA VAL A 42 -6.99 33.02 16.61
C VAL A 42 -8.09 31.97 16.74
N GLU A 43 -8.25 31.13 15.72
CA GLU A 43 -8.95 29.87 15.87
C GLU A 43 -8.19 29.03 16.90
N GLN A 44 -8.92 28.52 17.90
CA GLN A 44 -8.35 27.78 19.02
C GLN A 44 -7.66 26.51 18.50
N GLN A 45 -6.32 26.49 18.50
CA GLN A 45 -5.53 25.36 18.01
C GLN A 45 -5.86 24.11 18.85
N VAL A 46 -6.38 23.08 18.19
CA VAL A 46 -6.68 21.77 18.79
C VAL A 46 -5.55 20.82 18.43
N ILE A 47 -4.81 20.36 19.42
CA ILE A 47 -3.79 19.33 19.28
C ILE A 47 -4.48 17.97 19.36
N LEU A 48 -4.23 17.12 18.36
CA LEU A 48 -4.72 15.75 18.30
C LEU A 48 -3.65 14.81 18.89
N PRO A 49 -4.00 13.90 19.83
CA PRO A 49 -3.04 13.01 20.47
C PRO A 49 -2.49 11.92 19.53
N SER A 50 -1.45 11.23 19.98
CA SER A 50 -0.86 9.99 19.40
C SER A 50 -1.92 8.94 19.10
N SER A 51 -2.79 8.67 20.07
CA SER A 51 -3.88 7.70 19.95
C SER A 51 -4.95 8.07 18.90
N PHE A 52 -4.96 9.30 18.36
CA PHE A 52 -5.76 9.64 17.19
C PHE A 52 -5.01 9.32 15.89
N THR A 53 -5.31 8.16 15.29
CA THR A 53 -4.65 7.70 14.07
C THR A 53 -4.68 8.72 12.93
N GLY A 54 -3.51 9.04 12.39
CA GLY A 54 -3.32 10.05 11.35
C GLY A 54 -3.21 11.50 11.86
N SER A 55 -3.17 11.73 13.17
CA SER A 55 -2.78 13.03 13.74
C SER A 55 -1.32 13.37 13.43
N PRO A 56 -0.91 14.66 13.49
CA PRO A 56 0.50 15.03 13.42
C PRO A 56 1.36 14.34 14.50
N HIS A 57 0.81 14.11 15.70
CA HIS A 57 1.53 13.44 16.78
C HIS A 57 1.70 11.93 16.50
N TYR A 58 0.63 11.25 16.07
CA TYR A 58 0.68 9.85 15.59
C TYR A 58 1.71 9.67 14.47
N MET A 59 1.70 10.57 13.48
CA MET A 59 2.64 10.51 12.36
C MET A 59 4.09 10.80 12.79
N HIS A 60 4.30 11.65 13.80
CA HIS A 60 5.62 11.90 14.36
C HIS A 60 6.15 10.68 15.14
N GLU A 61 5.34 10.11 16.02
CA GLU A 61 5.66 8.91 16.79
C GLU A 61 6.02 7.74 15.86
N LYS A 62 5.18 7.46 14.85
CA LYS A 62 5.43 6.39 13.87
C LYS A 62 6.66 6.66 12.98
N ASN A 63 7.04 7.93 12.80
CA ASN A 63 8.32 8.28 12.18
C ASN A 63 9.50 7.95 13.11
N GLN A 64 9.43 8.32 14.39
CA GLN A 64 10.47 7.97 15.38
C GLN A 64 10.63 6.45 15.55
N ASP A 65 9.53 5.69 15.55
CA ASP A 65 9.53 4.23 15.52
C ASP A 65 10.32 3.72 14.31
N ALA A 66 9.92 4.12 13.10
CA ALA A 66 10.56 3.70 11.86
C ALA A 66 12.05 4.08 11.80
N MET A 67 12.41 5.30 12.24
CA MET A 67 13.80 5.74 12.33
C MET A 67 14.59 4.93 13.37
N THR A 68 13.96 4.47 14.45
CA THR A 68 14.60 3.60 15.45
C THR A 68 14.90 2.22 14.87
N TYR A 69 13.98 1.64 14.07
CA TYR A 69 14.26 0.42 13.30
C TYR A 69 15.43 0.62 12.31
N VAL A 70 15.45 1.70 11.54
CA VAL A 70 16.55 1.99 10.60
C VAL A 70 17.89 2.19 11.33
N ARG A 71 17.91 2.87 12.48
CA ARG A 71 19.12 3.04 13.30
C ARG A 71 19.64 1.71 13.86
N LYS A 72 18.74 0.80 14.26
CA LYS A 72 19.10 -0.48 14.89
C LYS A 72 19.46 -1.58 13.90
N PHE A 73 18.76 -1.66 12.77
CA PHE A 73 18.85 -2.77 11.81
C PHE A 73 19.37 -2.34 10.42
N SER A 74 19.83 -1.09 10.29
CA SER A 74 20.20 -0.44 9.03
C SER A 74 19.02 -0.34 8.04
N ARG A 75 19.30 -0.14 6.75
CA ARG A 75 18.26 -0.10 5.70
C ARG A 75 17.48 -1.42 5.65
N PRO A 76 16.17 -1.39 5.32
CA PRO A 76 15.41 -2.61 5.05
C PRO A 76 15.93 -3.33 3.82
N ASP A 77 15.70 -4.63 3.78
CA ASP A 77 16.16 -5.53 2.71
C ASP A 77 15.19 -5.54 1.53
N LEU A 78 13.89 -5.41 1.80
CA LEU A 78 12.84 -5.32 0.80
C LEU A 78 11.93 -4.12 1.07
N PHE A 79 11.57 -3.43 -0.02
CA PHE A 79 10.50 -2.46 -0.06
C PHE A 79 9.42 -2.98 -1.01
N ILE A 80 8.31 -3.44 -0.44
CA ILE A 80 7.20 -4.04 -1.20
C ILE A 80 6.04 -3.05 -1.23
N THR A 81 5.45 -2.86 -2.41
CA THR A 81 4.15 -2.20 -2.53
C THR A 81 3.11 -3.26 -2.84
N PHE A 82 2.10 -3.40 -1.99
CA PHE A 82 0.97 -4.30 -2.21
C PHE A 82 -0.27 -3.46 -2.49
N THR A 83 -0.92 -3.69 -3.63
CA THR A 83 -2.01 -2.86 -4.16
C THR A 83 -3.25 -3.72 -4.40
N CYS A 84 -4.41 -3.21 -4.01
CA CYS A 84 -5.70 -3.84 -4.20
C CYS A 84 -6.05 -3.98 -5.69
N ASN A 85 -6.37 -5.20 -6.12
CA ASN A 85 -6.99 -5.43 -7.43
C ASN A 85 -8.52 -5.42 -7.28
N PRO A 86 -9.25 -4.43 -7.83
CA PRO A 86 -10.72 -4.38 -7.77
C PRO A 86 -11.41 -5.48 -8.58
N GLU A 87 -10.66 -6.24 -9.38
CA GLU A 87 -11.13 -7.40 -10.15
C GLU A 87 -10.97 -8.74 -9.42
N TRP A 88 -10.54 -8.75 -8.15
CA TRP A 88 -10.51 -9.96 -7.34
C TRP A 88 -11.91 -10.61 -7.24
N PRO A 89 -12.04 -11.94 -7.40
CA PRO A 89 -13.31 -12.66 -7.19
C PRO A 89 -13.95 -12.34 -5.84
N GLU A 90 -13.11 -12.18 -4.81
CA GLU A 90 -13.44 -11.77 -3.44
C GLU A 90 -14.26 -10.47 -3.36
N ILE A 91 -14.06 -9.57 -4.31
CA ILE A 91 -14.83 -8.33 -4.43
C ILE A 91 -16.03 -8.57 -5.34
N LYS A 92 -15.82 -9.19 -6.50
CA LYS A 92 -16.82 -9.31 -7.57
C LYS A 92 -18.07 -10.08 -7.16
N ASN A 93 -17.95 -11.17 -6.40
CA ASN A 93 -19.12 -11.99 -6.05
C ASN A 93 -19.97 -11.37 -4.92
N GLU A 94 -19.46 -10.35 -4.21
CA GLU A 94 -20.18 -9.62 -3.15
C GLU A 94 -20.84 -8.32 -3.66
N LEU A 95 -20.70 -8.02 -4.96
CA LEU A 95 -21.40 -6.93 -5.62
C LEU A 95 -22.80 -7.40 -6.06
N PHE A 96 -23.81 -6.58 -5.80
CA PHE A 96 -25.12 -6.79 -6.40
C PHE A 96 -25.09 -6.54 -7.91
N GLN A 97 -26.10 -7.02 -8.63
CA GLN A 97 -26.28 -6.72 -10.05
C GLN A 97 -26.21 -5.19 -10.28
N ASP A 98 -25.49 -4.80 -11.33
CA ASP A 98 -25.16 -3.42 -11.72
C ASP A 98 -24.23 -2.62 -10.77
N GLN A 99 -23.82 -3.16 -9.61
CA GLN A 99 -22.78 -2.52 -8.79
C GLN A 99 -21.38 -2.70 -9.38
N LYS A 100 -20.57 -1.65 -9.29
CA LYS A 100 -19.12 -1.69 -9.53
C LYS A 100 -18.39 -1.76 -8.19
N SER A 101 -17.15 -2.26 -8.23
CA SER A 101 -16.27 -2.30 -7.06
C SER A 101 -16.10 -0.93 -6.41
N PHE A 102 -15.96 0.14 -7.22
CA PHE A 102 -15.86 1.52 -6.75
C PHE A 102 -17.10 2.05 -6.01
N ASP A 103 -18.26 1.41 -6.14
CA ASP A 103 -19.50 1.78 -5.44
C ASP A 103 -19.53 1.17 -4.01
N ARG A 104 -18.59 0.27 -3.68
CA ARG A 104 -18.51 -0.49 -2.43
C ARG A 104 -17.10 -0.45 -1.83
N ASP A 105 -16.72 0.74 -1.38
CA ASP A 105 -15.45 0.99 -0.67
C ASP A 105 -15.28 0.10 0.58
N ASP A 106 -16.38 -0.25 1.25
CA ASP A 106 -16.40 -1.16 2.39
C ASP A 106 -16.02 -2.61 2.04
N ILE A 107 -16.39 -3.11 0.85
CA ILE A 107 -15.97 -4.44 0.36
C ILE A 107 -14.51 -4.39 -0.06
N ILE A 108 -14.12 -3.40 -0.89
CA ILE A 108 -12.72 -3.20 -1.31
C ILE A 108 -11.80 -3.15 -0.09
N SER A 109 -12.12 -2.32 0.90
CA SER A 109 -11.28 -2.15 2.09
C SER A 109 -11.22 -3.40 2.96
N ARG A 110 -12.28 -4.22 3.02
CA ARG A 110 -12.28 -5.48 3.79
C ARG A 110 -11.50 -6.57 3.08
N VAL A 111 -11.71 -6.77 1.78
CA VAL A 111 -10.97 -7.77 1.00
C VAL A 111 -9.49 -7.43 0.97
N PHE A 112 -9.15 -6.15 0.71
CA PHE A 112 -7.78 -5.70 0.80
C PHE A 112 -7.21 -5.92 2.21
N HIS A 113 -7.93 -5.54 3.27
CA HIS A 113 -7.45 -5.78 4.64
C HIS A 113 -7.26 -7.28 4.92
N LEU A 114 -8.13 -8.18 4.46
CA LEU A 114 -8.00 -9.63 4.62
C LEU A 114 -6.82 -10.22 3.85
N LYS A 115 -6.63 -9.82 2.58
CA LYS A 115 -5.45 -10.20 1.79
C LYS A 115 -4.17 -9.62 2.40
N LEU A 116 -4.26 -8.40 2.93
CA LEU A 116 -3.16 -7.70 3.55
C LEU A 116 -2.78 -8.32 4.89
N LYS A 117 -3.72 -8.69 5.80
CA LYS A 117 -3.51 -8.99 7.24
C LYS A 117 -2.55 -10.11 7.64
N ASN A 118 -1.80 -10.64 6.68
CA ASN A 118 -0.46 -11.18 6.93
C ASN A 118 0.60 -10.07 7.12
N VAL A 119 0.22 -8.79 6.96
CA VAL A 119 0.93 -7.48 7.08
C VAL A 119 -0.15 -6.38 7.31
N GLU A 120 0.14 -5.11 7.63
CA GLU A 120 -0.89 -4.15 8.14
C GLU A 120 -1.20 -2.86 7.32
N TRP A 121 -2.42 -2.34 7.57
CA TRP A 121 -2.90 -0.94 7.45
C TRP A 121 -3.49 -0.37 6.12
N GLN A 122 -3.78 0.94 6.09
CA GLN A 122 -4.76 1.66 5.22
C GLN A 122 -4.16 3.00 4.67
N LYS A 123 -4.79 3.91 3.88
CA LYS A 123 -6.21 4.16 3.50
C LYS A 123 -6.36 5.15 2.31
N ARG A 124 -7.53 5.12 1.63
CA ARG A 124 -8.06 6.03 0.56
C ARG A 124 -7.31 6.01 -0.79
N GLY A 125 -8.07 5.78 -1.85
CA GLY A 125 -7.58 5.31 -3.15
C GLY A 125 -8.11 3.88 -3.39
N LEU A 126 -7.70 3.23 -4.48
CA LEU A 126 -7.62 1.76 -4.42
C LEU A 126 -6.59 1.44 -3.35
N PRO A 127 -6.92 0.68 -2.29
CA PRO A 127 -6.01 0.52 -1.17
C PRO A 127 -4.65 -0.01 -1.61
N ASP A 128 -3.59 0.66 -1.21
CA ASP A 128 -2.22 0.21 -1.30
C ASP A 128 -1.52 0.37 0.04
N CYS A 129 -0.44 -0.38 0.21
CA CYS A 129 0.43 -0.25 1.37
C CYS A 129 1.89 -0.43 0.95
N HIS A 130 2.77 0.26 1.66
CA HIS A 130 4.21 0.16 1.50
C HIS A 130 4.78 -0.57 2.72
N ILE A 131 5.46 -1.68 2.46
CA ILE A 131 5.95 -2.62 3.47
C ILE A 131 7.48 -2.60 3.43
N LEU A 132 8.10 -2.30 4.57
CA LEU A 132 9.54 -2.40 4.78
C LEU A 132 9.82 -3.72 5.52
N LEU A 133 10.65 -4.60 4.95
CA LEU A 133 11.05 -5.85 5.60
C LEU A 133 12.54 -5.84 5.93
N TRP A 134 12.86 -6.23 7.16
CA TRP A 134 14.21 -6.61 7.59
C TRP A 134 14.22 -8.12 7.77
N LEU A 135 15.03 -8.82 7.00
CA LEU A 135 15.11 -10.27 6.99
C LEU A 135 16.19 -10.74 7.97
N GLN A 136 15.86 -11.79 8.74
CA GLN A 136 16.81 -12.43 9.65
C GLN A 136 17.98 -13.08 8.88
N VAL A 137 17.72 -13.59 7.68
CA VAL A 137 18.72 -14.05 6.72
C VAL A 137 18.70 -13.09 5.53
N LYS A 138 19.83 -12.46 5.25
CA LYS A 138 19.96 -11.48 4.16
C LYS A 138 19.98 -12.18 2.81
N ILE A 139 19.15 -11.73 1.89
CA ILE A 139 19.13 -12.16 0.48
C ILE A 139 20.50 -11.87 -0.14
N GLN A 140 21.15 -12.88 -0.71
CA GLN A 140 22.39 -12.69 -1.46
C GLN A 140 22.09 -12.19 -2.89
N PRO A 141 23.02 -11.49 -3.56
CA PRO A 141 22.77 -10.95 -4.91
C PRO A 141 22.32 -11.99 -5.94
N ASP A 142 22.83 -13.23 -5.86
CA ASP A 142 22.44 -14.35 -6.73
C ASP A 142 21.06 -14.97 -6.38
N GLU A 143 20.49 -14.59 -5.24
CA GLU A 143 19.15 -15.03 -4.80
C GLU A 143 18.04 -14.06 -5.20
N ILE A 144 18.36 -12.78 -5.46
CA ILE A 144 17.36 -11.75 -5.82
C ILE A 144 16.52 -12.22 -7.00
N ASP A 145 17.17 -12.75 -8.02
CA ASP A 145 16.58 -13.25 -9.27
C ASP A 145 15.72 -14.53 -9.12
N LYS A 146 15.72 -15.15 -7.93
CA LYS A 146 14.88 -16.30 -7.54
C LYS A 146 13.59 -15.84 -6.86
N ILE A 147 13.58 -14.66 -6.25
CA ILE A 147 12.47 -14.13 -5.45
C ILE A 147 11.80 -12.89 -6.04
N ILE A 148 12.46 -12.16 -6.94
CA ILE A 148 11.93 -10.99 -7.64
C ILE A 148 12.14 -11.20 -9.14
N SER A 149 11.08 -10.96 -9.91
CA SER A 149 11.14 -10.86 -11.37
C SER A 149 10.82 -9.44 -11.80
N ALA A 150 11.48 -8.98 -12.86
CA ALA A 150 11.06 -7.81 -13.61
C ALA A 150 10.88 -8.17 -15.10
N GLU A 151 10.42 -9.39 -15.35
CA GLU A 151 10.34 -10.03 -16.67
C GLU A 151 8.92 -10.52 -16.99
N ILE A 152 8.55 -10.47 -18.27
CA ILE A 152 7.31 -11.04 -18.81
C ILE A 152 7.42 -12.58 -18.72
N PRO A 153 6.49 -13.28 -18.05
CA PRO A 153 6.49 -14.74 -17.98
C PRO A 153 6.33 -15.37 -19.36
N ASN A 154 6.81 -16.61 -19.55
CA ASN A 154 6.49 -17.33 -20.78
C ASN A 154 5.03 -17.81 -20.76
N LYS A 155 4.24 -17.36 -21.74
CA LYS A 155 2.79 -17.59 -21.84
C LYS A 155 2.40 -19.08 -21.87
N ASP A 156 3.20 -19.93 -22.48
CA ASP A 156 2.88 -21.36 -22.61
C ASP A 156 3.21 -22.14 -21.33
N LYS A 157 4.18 -21.68 -20.54
CA LYS A 157 4.58 -22.29 -19.26
C LYS A 157 3.74 -21.80 -18.08
N ASP A 158 3.42 -20.51 -18.04
CA ASP A 158 2.59 -19.90 -17.00
C ASP A 158 1.64 -18.84 -17.60
N PRO A 159 0.52 -19.28 -18.21
CA PRO A 159 -0.45 -18.36 -18.81
C PRO A 159 -1.13 -17.46 -17.77
N ILE A 160 -1.25 -17.92 -16.52
CA ILE A 160 -1.92 -17.19 -15.44
C ILE A 160 -1.04 -16.01 -15.00
N LEU A 161 0.23 -16.26 -14.69
CA LEU A 161 1.16 -15.19 -14.34
C LEU A 161 1.41 -14.26 -15.53
N TYR A 162 1.47 -14.78 -16.77
CA TYR A 162 1.54 -13.96 -17.97
C TYR A 162 0.37 -12.98 -18.06
N GLU A 163 -0.88 -13.43 -17.88
CA GLU A 163 -2.05 -12.54 -17.90
C GLU A 163 -1.99 -11.50 -16.77
N ILE A 164 -1.66 -11.94 -15.54
CA ILE A 164 -1.54 -11.04 -14.37
C ILE A 164 -0.48 -9.97 -14.62
N VAL A 165 0.70 -10.33 -15.15
CA VAL A 165 1.79 -9.40 -15.43
C VAL A 165 1.40 -8.45 -16.55
N CYS A 166 0.90 -8.93 -17.68
CA CYS A 166 0.48 -8.10 -18.82
C CYS A 166 -0.63 -7.10 -18.46
N LYS A 167 -1.54 -7.50 -17.56
CA LYS A 167 -2.71 -6.69 -17.16
C LYS A 167 -2.41 -5.68 -16.06
N ASN A 168 -1.56 -6.03 -15.09
CA ASN A 168 -1.39 -5.25 -13.84
C ASN A 168 0.06 -4.80 -13.58
N MET A 169 1.06 -5.53 -14.09
CA MET A 169 2.49 -5.26 -13.81
C MET A 169 3.24 -4.70 -15.03
N ILE A 170 2.56 -4.27 -16.09
CA ILE A 170 3.18 -3.41 -17.09
C ILE A 170 2.91 -1.95 -16.72
N HIS A 171 3.98 -1.17 -16.53
CA HIS A 171 3.89 0.27 -16.54
C HIS A 171 3.42 0.69 -17.95
N GLY A 172 2.16 1.09 -18.07
CA GLY A 172 1.49 1.26 -19.37
C GLY A 172 2.20 2.25 -20.31
N PRO A 173 1.89 2.25 -21.62
CA PRO A 173 2.53 3.10 -22.61
C PRO A 173 2.63 4.55 -22.15
N TYR A 174 3.80 5.17 -22.33
CA TYR A 174 4.07 6.56 -21.97
C TYR A 174 5.00 7.19 -23.02
N GLY A 175 5.29 8.48 -22.89
CA GLY A 175 6.13 9.20 -23.87
C GLY A 175 5.41 9.31 -25.21
N GLU A 176 6.12 8.98 -26.29
CA GLU A 176 5.59 9.03 -27.66
C GLU A 176 4.44 8.06 -27.91
N LEU A 177 4.44 6.90 -27.23
CA LEU A 177 3.35 5.91 -27.35
C LEU A 177 2.05 6.42 -26.72
N ASN A 178 2.11 7.18 -25.63
CA ASN A 178 0.95 7.83 -25.05
C ASN A 178 1.34 9.03 -24.16
N ILE A 179 1.29 10.24 -24.74
CA ILE A 179 1.61 11.48 -24.03
C ILE A 179 0.57 11.85 -22.95
N ARG A 180 -0.63 11.25 -22.98
CA ARG A 180 -1.73 11.48 -22.03
C ARG A 180 -1.69 10.57 -20.81
N SER A 181 -0.71 9.65 -20.71
CA SER A 181 -0.60 8.75 -19.57
C SER A 181 -0.39 9.52 -18.24
N PRO A 182 -1.06 9.15 -17.13
CA PRO A 182 -1.01 9.92 -15.87
C PRO A 182 0.38 10.10 -15.26
N CYS A 183 1.35 9.28 -15.67
CA CYS A 183 2.74 9.40 -15.24
C CYS A 183 3.52 10.50 -15.99
N MET A 184 3.00 11.06 -17.08
CA MET A 184 3.69 12.06 -17.89
C MET A 184 3.67 13.43 -17.23
N ASN A 185 4.86 14.02 -17.06
CA ASN A 185 5.06 15.37 -16.57
C ASN A 185 6.15 16.05 -17.40
N ASN A 186 5.87 17.22 -17.99
CA ASN A 186 6.79 17.97 -18.86
C ASN A 186 7.47 17.10 -19.94
N GLY A 187 6.70 16.25 -20.62
CA GLY A 187 7.19 15.38 -21.70
C GLY A 187 8.03 14.19 -21.26
N LYS A 188 8.22 13.95 -19.95
CA LYS A 188 8.96 12.81 -19.41
C LYS A 188 8.08 12.00 -18.45
N CYS A 189 8.37 10.71 -18.29
CA CYS A 189 7.72 9.92 -17.25
C CYS A 189 8.25 10.36 -15.87
N SER A 190 7.37 10.88 -15.02
CA SER A 190 7.66 11.29 -13.62
C SER A 190 8.20 10.14 -12.75
N LYS A 191 7.85 8.89 -13.08
CA LYS A 191 8.36 7.68 -12.44
C LYS A 191 9.73 7.23 -12.97
N LYS A 192 10.35 7.99 -13.88
CA LYS A 192 11.64 7.70 -14.52
C LYS A 192 11.74 6.29 -15.10
N TYR A 193 10.64 5.79 -15.65
CA TYR A 193 10.60 4.50 -16.32
C TYR A 193 11.45 4.57 -17.61
N THR A 194 12.69 4.13 -17.49
CA THR A 194 13.67 3.98 -18.58
C THR A 194 14.66 2.88 -18.17
N HIS A 195 14.14 1.69 -17.87
CA HIS A 195 14.97 0.59 -17.42
C HIS A 195 15.80 0.03 -18.57
N LYS A 196 17.04 -0.37 -18.25
CA LYS A 196 17.94 -1.05 -19.19
C LYS A 196 17.60 -2.54 -19.23
N LEU A 197 17.84 -3.16 -20.38
CA LEU A 197 17.88 -4.61 -20.47
C LEU A 197 19.23 -5.09 -19.92
N VAL A 198 19.21 -6.03 -18.97
CA VAL A 198 20.38 -6.60 -18.30
C VAL A 198 20.12 -8.08 -18.01
N LYS A 199 21.16 -8.92 -18.17
CA LYS A 199 21.03 -10.38 -18.09
C LYS A 199 20.90 -10.93 -16.67
N ASP A 200 21.38 -10.19 -15.69
CA ASP A 200 21.42 -10.55 -14.26
C ASP A 200 21.17 -9.28 -13.44
N THR A 201 20.66 -9.41 -12.22
CA THR A 201 20.48 -8.26 -11.31
C THR A 201 21.83 -7.66 -10.89
N GLN A 202 21.93 -6.32 -10.94
CA GLN A 202 23.13 -5.56 -10.57
C GLN A 202 22.84 -4.65 -9.38
N THR A 203 23.57 -4.81 -8.27
CA THR A 203 23.47 -3.94 -7.09
C THR A 203 24.36 -2.70 -7.27
N GLY A 204 23.78 -1.49 -7.22
CA GLY A 204 24.51 -0.23 -7.27
C GLY A 204 24.78 0.39 -5.90
N ASP A 205 25.67 1.39 -5.87
CA ASP A 205 26.08 2.11 -4.65
C ASP A 205 24.96 2.96 -4.02
N ASP A 206 23.91 3.29 -4.78
CA ASP A 206 22.73 4.02 -4.30
C ASP A 206 21.75 3.15 -3.48
N GLY A 207 22.05 1.85 -3.34
CA GLY A 207 21.27 0.89 -2.58
C GLY A 207 20.09 0.27 -3.33
N TYR A 208 19.81 0.70 -4.56
CA TYR A 208 18.73 0.15 -5.39
C TYR A 208 19.28 -0.82 -6.46
N PRO A 209 18.81 -2.08 -6.49
CA PRO A 209 19.23 -3.02 -7.53
C PRO A 209 18.62 -2.65 -8.89
N THR A 210 19.45 -2.70 -9.95
CA THR A 210 18.97 -2.80 -11.33
C THR A 210 18.60 -4.25 -11.58
N TYR A 211 17.31 -4.58 -11.43
CA TYR A 211 16.80 -5.95 -11.60
C TYR A 211 17.05 -6.51 -13.01
N ARG A 212 17.23 -7.84 -13.10
CA ARG A 212 17.28 -8.60 -14.35
C ARG A 212 16.08 -8.29 -15.26
N ARG A 213 16.39 -7.98 -16.52
CA ARG A 213 15.45 -7.70 -17.60
C ARG A 213 16.06 -8.20 -18.90
N ARG A 214 15.94 -9.50 -19.21
CA ARG A 214 16.52 -10.10 -20.44
C ARG A 214 15.92 -9.49 -21.72
N SER A 215 16.68 -9.46 -22.82
CA SER A 215 16.17 -8.90 -24.08
C SER A 215 15.26 -9.89 -24.82
N PRO A 216 14.44 -9.43 -25.78
CA PRO A 216 13.74 -10.33 -26.71
C PRO A 216 14.65 -11.28 -27.51
N ASP A 217 15.96 -10.99 -27.60
CA ASP A 217 16.95 -11.87 -28.25
C ASP A 217 17.39 -13.02 -27.33
N ASP A 218 17.22 -12.88 -26.01
CA ASP A 218 17.50 -13.92 -25.01
C ASP A 218 16.32 -14.91 -24.83
N GLY A 219 15.19 -14.67 -25.50
CA GLY A 219 13.98 -15.49 -25.45
C GLY A 219 12.70 -14.66 -25.63
N ASP A 220 11.55 -15.33 -25.72
CA ASP A 220 10.25 -14.66 -25.87
C ASP A 220 9.79 -13.96 -24.59
N TYR A 221 10.34 -12.78 -24.37
CA TYR A 221 10.02 -11.84 -23.28
C TYR A 221 9.25 -10.62 -23.82
N THR A 222 8.31 -10.86 -24.72
CA THR A 222 7.46 -9.82 -25.31
C THR A 222 6.00 -10.05 -24.99
N ALA A 223 5.22 -8.96 -24.98
CA ALA A 223 3.77 -9.03 -24.90
C ALA A 223 3.12 -8.01 -25.83
N ILE A 224 1.95 -8.36 -26.36
CA ILE A 224 1.12 -7.47 -27.17
C ILE A 224 0.00 -6.91 -26.30
N LEU A 225 -0.01 -5.59 -26.10
CA LEU A 225 -1.02 -4.90 -25.30
C LEU A 225 -2.00 -4.12 -26.17
N LYS A 226 -3.29 -4.18 -25.80
CA LYS A 226 -4.37 -3.41 -26.42
C LYS A 226 -4.65 -2.15 -25.63
N VAL A 227 -4.26 -1.00 -26.16
CA VAL A 227 -4.47 0.31 -25.54
C VAL A 227 -5.78 0.90 -26.06
N ARG A 228 -6.62 1.45 -25.16
CA ARG A 228 -7.93 2.00 -25.56
C ARG A 228 -7.76 3.12 -26.58
N GLY A 229 -8.20 2.88 -27.82
CA GLY A 229 -8.17 3.86 -28.91
C GLY A 229 -6.86 3.92 -29.71
N GLN A 230 -5.93 2.96 -29.53
CA GLN A 230 -4.74 2.81 -30.36
C GLN A 230 -4.62 1.37 -30.87
N THR A 231 -3.76 1.17 -31.88
CA THR A 231 -3.33 -0.14 -32.37
C THR A 231 -2.61 -0.92 -31.26
N GLU A 232 -2.54 -2.24 -31.42
CA GLU A 232 -1.72 -3.13 -30.60
C GLU A 232 -0.27 -2.60 -30.48
N ILE A 233 0.26 -2.54 -29.26
CA ILE A 233 1.66 -2.20 -28.98
C ILE A 233 2.42 -3.44 -28.54
N VAL A 234 3.67 -3.58 -28.97
CA VAL A 234 4.60 -4.59 -28.45
C VAL A 234 5.40 -3.98 -27.31
N VAL A 235 5.39 -4.62 -26.15
CA VAL A 235 6.21 -4.28 -24.97
C VAL A 235 7.15 -5.41 -24.63
N ASP A 236 8.21 -5.09 -23.90
CA ASP A 236 9.22 -6.03 -23.41
C ASP A 236 9.52 -5.80 -21.91
N ASN A 237 10.54 -6.50 -21.41
CA ASN A 237 11.02 -6.42 -20.04
C ASN A 237 11.42 -5.02 -19.56
N ARG A 238 11.54 -3.98 -20.40
CA ARG A 238 11.77 -2.59 -19.93
C ARG A 238 10.55 -1.98 -19.24
N TRP A 239 9.36 -2.51 -19.52
CA TRP A 239 8.07 -1.96 -19.09
C TRP A 239 7.51 -2.64 -17.84
N VAL A 240 8.05 -3.80 -17.45
CA VAL A 240 7.56 -4.59 -16.31
C VAL A 240 7.88 -3.91 -14.97
N VAL A 241 6.92 -3.84 -14.07
CA VAL A 241 7.08 -3.46 -12.66
C VAL A 241 7.60 -4.69 -11.90
N PRO A 242 8.72 -4.58 -11.14
CA PRO A 242 9.24 -5.71 -10.38
C PRO A 242 8.17 -6.31 -9.46
N LEU A 243 7.99 -7.63 -9.55
CA LEU A 243 7.06 -8.42 -8.77
C LEU A 243 7.80 -9.43 -7.90
N LEU A 244 7.29 -9.65 -6.70
CA LEU A 244 7.76 -10.73 -5.83
C LEU A 244 7.21 -12.06 -6.36
N LEU A 245 8.08 -13.03 -6.62
CA LEU A 245 7.76 -14.38 -7.09
C LEU A 245 7.29 -15.32 -5.96
N ASN A 246 7.07 -14.80 -4.75
CA ASN A 246 6.75 -15.62 -3.59
C ASN A 246 5.28 -16.07 -3.65
N TYR A 247 5.06 -17.32 -4.09
CA TYR A 247 3.74 -17.96 -4.06
C TYR A 247 3.36 -18.32 -2.62
N VAL A 248 2.86 -17.35 -1.87
CA VAL A 248 2.13 -17.62 -0.63
C VAL A 248 0.74 -18.09 -1.01
N GLN A 249 0.41 -19.34 -0.69
CA GLN A 249 -0.89 -19.93 -0.97
C GLN A 249 -1.94 -19.32 -0.04
N GLY A 250 -2.43 -18.14 -0.41
CA GLY A 250 -3.53 -17.47 0.28
C GLY A 250 -4.84 -18.24 0.15
N PRO A 251 -5.86 -17.90 0.96
CA PRO A 251 -7.18 -18.51 0.87
C PRO A 251 -7.72 -18.46 -0.57
N THR A 252 -8.01 -19.65 -1.11
CA THR A 252 -8.36 -19.89 -2.52
C THR A 252 -9.86 -19.81 -2.80
N SER A 253 -10.67 -19.66 -1.74
CA SER A 253 -12.13 -19.56 -1.85
C SER A 253 -12.71 -18.63 -0.79
N PHE A 254 -13.89 -18.08 -1.09
CA PHE A 254 -14.72 -17.36 -0.13
C PHE A 254 -15.10 -18.18 1.12
N GLU A 255 -15.13 -19.51 1.01
CA GLU A 255 -15.37 -20.38 2.15
C GLU A 255 -14.15 -20.46 3.08
N SER A 256 -12.94 -20.54 2.50
CA SER A 256 -11.69 -20.40 3.29
C SER A 256 -11.52 -19.01 3.92
N LEU A 257 -12.11 -17.96 3.33
CA LEU A 257 -12.20 -16.61 3.93
C LEU A 257 -13.30 -16.47 5.01
N LYS A 258 -14.18 -17.46 5.16
CA LYS A 258 -15.15 -17.55 6.26
C LYS A 258 -14.73 -18.53 7.36
N ALA A 259 -13.63 -19.25 7.17
CA ALA A 259 -13.11 -20.20 8.14
C ALA A 259 -12.16 -19.49 9.13
N PHE A 260 -12.44 -19.61 10.42
CA PHE A 260 -11.51 -19.24 11.49
C PHE A 260 -11.65 -20.23 12.66
N ASP A 261 -10.54 -20.65 13.24
CA ASP A 261 -10.47 -21.64 14.33
C ASP A 261 -11.32 -22.91 14.08
N GLY A 262 -11.30 -23.42 12.84
CA GLY A 262 -12.09 -24.58 12.40
C GLY A 262 -13.58 -24.32 12.16
N VAL A 263 -14.08 -23.11 12.41
CA VAL A 263 -15.50 -22.72 12.25
C VAL A 263 -15.71 -21.92 10.96
N ILE A 264 -16.66 -22.35 10.13
CA ILE A 264 -17.14 -21.55 8.98
C ILE A 264 -18.23 -20.60 9.48
N HIS A 265 -17.93 -19.31 9.51
CA HIS A 265 -18.87 -18.27 9.95
C HIS A 265 -19.89 -17.94 8.85
N ALA A 266 -21.13 -17.61 9.25
CA ALA A 266 -22.23 -17.33 8.32
C ALA A 266 -22.00 -16.12 7.39
N THR A 267 -21.14 -15.17 7.77
CA THR A 267 -20.79 -13.98 6.97
C THR A 267 -19.34 -13.58 7.20
N PHE A 268 -18.70 -12.92 6.23
CA PHE A 268 -17.37 -12.32 6.39
C PHE A 268 -17.32 -11.38 7.60
N LYS A 269 -18.37 -10.60 7.86
CA LYS A 269 -18.45 -9.72 9.03
C LYS A 269 -18.34 -10.51 10.35
N ALA A 270 -18.96 -11.69 10.44
CA ALA A 270 -18.86 -12.56 11.61
C ALA A 270 -17.46 -13.18 11.74
N THR A 271 -16.85 -13.63 10.64
CA THR A 271 -15.44 -14.08 10.61
C THR A 271 -14.52 -12.96 11.09
N CYS A 272 -14.71 -11.73 10.58
CA CYS A 272 -13.94 -10.56 10.96
C CYS A 272 -14.07 -10.19 12.44
N PHE A 273 -15.22 -10.45 13.09
CA PHE A 273 -15.34 -10.30 14.53
C PHE A 273 -14.58 -11.40 15.29
N ALA A 274 -14.71 -12.66 14.87
CA ALA A 274 -14.03 -13.78 15.52
C ALA A 274 -12.50 -13.69 15.43
N LEU A 275 -11.99 -13.27 14.27
CA LEU A 275 -10.58 -12.96 13.99
C LEU A 275 -10.05 -11.69 14.70
N GLY A 276 -10.88 -10.94 15.43
CA GLY A 276 -10.47 -9.66 16.03
C GLY A 276 -10.13 -8.56 15.01
N LEU A 277 -10.71 -8.59 13.81
CA LEU A 277 -10.53 -7.58 12.75
C LEU A 277 -11.47 -6.38 12.90
N LEU A 278 -12.45 -6.47 13.79
CA LEU A 278 -13.43 -5.44 14.08
C LEU A 278 -13.33 -5.09 15.56
N GLU A 279 -12.68 -3.96 15.86
CA GLU A 279 -12.63 -3.40 17.21
C GLU A 279 -14.04 -3.02 17.69
N ASN A 280 -14.25 -3.18 19.00
CA ASN A 280 -15.38 -2.58 19.71
C ASN A 280 -15.05 -1.12 20.09
N ASP A 281 -15.97 -0.40 20.73
CA ASP A 281 -15.77 1.01 21.09
C ASP A 281 -14.82 1.23 22.29
N GLU A 282 -13.95 0.28 22.67
CA GLU A 282 -13.10 0.42 23.86
C GLU A 282 -11.91 1.40 23.70
N GLN A 283 -11.67 1.94 22.50
CA GLN A 283 -10.67 3.00 22.27
C GLN A 283 -10.82 4.19 23.24
N TRP A 284 -12.04 4.49 23.70
CA TRP A 284 -12.29 5.55 24.70
C TRP A 284 -11.65 5.27 26.06
N LYS A 285 -11.61 4.01 26.51
CA LYS A 285 -10.98 3.62 27.78
C LYS A 285 -9.47 3.79 27.71
N ASN A 286 -8.88 3.42 26.57
CA ASN A 286 -7.44 3.48 26.36
C ASN A 286 -6.93 4.92 26.25
N ALA A 287 -7.64 5.79 25.53
CA ALA A 287 -7.29 7.22 25.43
C ALA A 287 -7.44 7.97 26.77
N LEU A 288 -8.38 7.56 27.63
CA LEU A 288 -8.52 8.12 28.98
C LEU A 288 -7.45 7.58 29.95
N ALA A 289 -6.96 6.35 29.76
CA ALA A 289 -5.88 5.79 30.55
C ALA A 289 -4.51 6.42 30.20
N GLU A 290 -4.25 6.68 28.91
CA GLU A 290 -3.06 7.40 28.43
C GLU A 290 -2.92 8.78 29.08
N ALA A 291 -4.04 9.49 29.27
CA ALA A 291 -4.10 10.80 29.94
C ALA A 291 -3.97 10.76 31.49
N THR A 292 -3.59 9.61 32.07
CA THR A 292 -3.42 9.44 33.53
C THR A 292 -2.05 8.85 33.92
N LEU A 293 -1.10 8.83 32.99
CA LEU A 293 0.31 8.46 33.18
C LEU A 293 1.22 9.69 33.14
#